data_AF-A0A257NMV8-F1
#
_entry.id   AF-A0A257NMV8-F1
#
_cell.length_a   1.000
_cell.length_b   1.000
_cell.length_c   1.000
_cell.angle_alpha   90.00
_cell.angle_beta   90.00
_cell.angle_gamma   90.00
#
_symmetry.space_group_name_H-M   'P 1'
#
loop_
_entity.id
_entity.type
_entity.pdbx_description
1 polymer ?
#
loop_
_entity_poly.entity_id
_entity_poly.type
_entity_poly.pdbx_seq_one_letter_code
_entity_poly.pdbx_strand_id
1 'polypeptide(L)' 'MSAVPNDFLSKTAQLSESVIAPFPGSHKIYQTGSRADIRVPMREVSLSPTRTDRGVEINPPITIYDTSGP' A
#
# COMPACT_ATOMS: atom_id res chain seq x y z
N MET A 1 -36.58 17.97 14.21
CA MET A 1 -35.54 18.43 13.26
C MET A 1 -34.19 18.08 13.84
N SER A 2 -33.40 17.25 13.17
CA SER A 2 -32.03 16.97 13.62
C SER A 2 -31.16 18.19 13.30
N ALA A 3 -30.47 18.72 14.31
CA ALA A 3 -29.67 19.95 14.23
C ALA A 3 -28.31 19.77 13.54
N VAL A 4 -28.05 18.58 12.96
CA VAL A 4 -26.77 18.28 12.30
C VAL A 4 -27.01 18.21 10.79
N PRO A 5 -26.46 19.14 10.00
CA PRO A 5 -26.59 19.13 8.55
C PRO A 5 -26.01 17.85 7.96
N ASN A 6 -26.72 17.23 7.02
CA ASN A 6 -26.30 15.97 6.39
C ASN A 6 -24.92 16.05 5.71
N ASP A 7 -24.57 17.22 5.18
CA ASP A 7 -23.26 17.49 4.57
C ASP A 7 -22.09 17.36 5.57
N PHE A 8 -22.31 17.72 6.83
CA PHE A 8 -21.31 17.57 7.90
C PHE A 8 -21.04 16.10 8.23
N LEU A 9 -22.08 15.27 8.21
CA LEU A 9 -21.95 13.82 8.41
C LEU A 9 -21.24 13.16 7.22
N SER A 10 -21.53 13.59 6.00
CA SER A 10 -20.86 13.08 4.79
C SER A 10 -19.36 13.41 4.78
N LYS A 11 -18.98 14.63 5.17
CA LYS A 11 -17.58 15.07 5.21
C LYS A 11 -16.76 14.36 6.29
N THR A 12 -17.37 14.08 7.44
CA THR A 12 -16.70 13.35 8.53
C THR A 12 -16.62 11.84 8.26
N ALA A 13 -17.48 11.30 7.40
CA ALA A 13 -17.45 9.89 6.98
C ALA A 13 -16.41 9.59 5.88
N GLN A 14 -15.88 10.60 5.19
CA GLN A 14 -14.87 10.41 4.15
C GLN A 14 -13.46 10.31 4.74
N LEU A 15 -12.69 9.31 4.31
CA LEU A 15 -11.28 9.18 4.63
C LEU A 15 -10.47 10.31 3.97
N SER A 16 -9.44 10.81 4.65
CA SER A 16 -8.53 11.79 4.06
C SER A 16 -7.68 11.16 2.96
N GLU A 17 -7.34 11.94 1.94
CA GLU A 17 -6.51 11.49 0.81
C GLU A 17 -5.17 10.90 1.26
N SER A 18 -4.56 11.47 2.30
CA SER A 18 -3.31 10.98 2.90
C SER A 18 -3.38 9.54 3.43
N VAL A 19 -4.59 9.04 3.75
CA VAL A 19 -4.80 7.70 4.31
C VAL A 19 -5.05 6.66 3.22
N ILE A 20 -5.53 7.10 2.04
CA ILE A 20 -5.80 6.22 0.88
C ILE A 20 -4.70 6.31 -0.20
N ALA A 21 -3.76 7.23 -0.06
CA ALA A 21 -2.64 7.36 -0.98
C ALA A 21 -1.72 6.12 -0.95
N PRO A 22 -1.15 5.71 -2.10
CA PRO A 22 -0.18 4.62 -2.13
C PRO A 22 1.05 4.91 -1.27
N PHE A 23 1.56 3.89 -0.58
CA PHE A 23 2.80 4.01 0.20
C PHE A 23 4.00 4.28 -0.72
N PRO A 24 4.75 5.39 -0.51
CA PRO A 24 5.91 5.72 -1.32
C PRO A 24 6.95 4.61 -1.37
N GLY A 25 7.66 4.48 -2.50
CA GLY A 25 8.71 3.48 -2.67
C GLY A 25 8.19 2.03 -2.69
N SER A 26 6.88 1.82 -2.80
CA SER A 26 6.27 0.50 -2.87
C SER A 26 5.12 0.45 -3.86
N HIS A 27 4.79 -0.76 -4.31
CA HIS A 27 3.62 -0.98 -5.15
C HIS A 27 2.93 -2.31 -4.80
N LYS A 28 1.62 -2.38 -5.06
CA LYS A 28 0.83 -3.58 -4.81
C LYS A 28 1.10 -4.59 -5.93
N ILE A 29 1.39 -5.83 -5.55
CA ILE A 29 1.55 -6.96 -6.45
C ILE A 29 0.55 -8.05 -6.06
N TYR A 30 0.36 -9.03 -6.94
CA TYR A 30 -0.54 -10.15 -6.67
C TYR A 30 0.14 -11.46 -7.00
N GLN A 31 0.20 -12.35 -6.01
CA GLN A 31 0.63 -13.73 -6.22
C GLN A 31 -0.60 -14.59 -6.56
N THR A 32 -0.44 -15.51 -7.50
CA THR A 32 -1.50 -16.50 -7.77
C THR A 32 -1.59 -17.44 -6.58
N GLY A 33 -2.81 -17.61 -6.05
CA GLY A 33 -3.06 -18.51 -4.93
C GLY A 33 -3.09 -19.98 -5.33
N SER A 34 -3.73 -20.80 -4.49
CA SER A 34 -3.96 -22.23 -4.77
C SER A 34 -4.82 -22.50 -6.01
N ARG A 35 -5.51 -21.48 -6.52
CA ARG A 35 -6.28 -21.50 -7.75
C ARG A 35 -5.90 -20.31 -8.63
N ALA A 36 -6.02 -20.47 -9.94
CA ALA A 36 -5.63 -19.45 -10.92
C ALA A 36 -6.42 -18.13 -10.81
N ASP A 37 -7.64 -18.17 -10.28
CA ASP A 37 -8.49 -17.00 -10.07
C ASP A 37 -8.13 -16.20 -8.80
N ILE A 38 -7.39 -16.81 -7.86
CA ILE A 38 -7.07 -16.19 -6.58
C ILE A 38 -5.85 -15.28 -6.75
N ARG A 39 -6.05 -14.00 -6.41
CA ARG A 39 -5.01 -12.98 -6.38
C ARG A 39 -4.70 -12.61 -4.94
N VAL A 40 -3.65 -13.18 -4.36
CA VAL A 40 -3.19 -12.89 -3.00
C VAL A 40 -2.48 -11.54 -2.98
N PRO A 41 -3.00 -10.51 -2.28
CA PRO A 41 -2.42 -9.18 -2.28
C PRO A 41 -1.13 -9.16 -1.47
N MET A 42 -0.06 -8.73 -2.11
CA MET A 42 1.24 -8.46 -1.47
C MET A 42 1.69 -7.05 -1.86
N ARG A 43 2.70 -6.55 -1.18
CA ARG A 43 3.33 -5.26 -1.49
C ARG A 43 4.82 -5.45 -1.65
N GLU A 44 5.35 -4.95 -2.75
CA GLU A 44 6.77 -4.95 -3.02
C GLU A 44 7.37 -3.58 -2.68
N VAL A 45 8.38 -3.56 -1.84
CA VAL A 45 9.09 -2.36 -1.39
C VAL A 45 10.47 -2.32 -2.04
N SER A 46 10.73 -1.27 -2.81
CA SER A 46 12.04 -1.03 -3.40
C SER A 46 13.01 -0.50 -2.35
N LEU A 47 14.21 -1.06 -2.33
CA LEU A 47 15.26 -0.64 -1.40
C LEU A 47 16.31 0.21 -2.12
N SER A 48 16.81 1.24 -1.45
CA SER A 48 17.95 2.01 -1.94
C SER A 48 19.22 1.15 -1.94
N PRO A 49 20.16 1.30 -2.89
CA PRO A 49 21.43 0.58 -2.86
C PRO A 49 22.26 0.84 -1.58
N THR A 50 22.98 -0.16 -1.11
CA THR A 50 23.90 -0.05 0.04
C THR A 50 25.30 0.31 -0.46
N ARG A 51 25.95 1.31 0.15
CA ARG A 51 27.38 1.56 -0.06
C ARG A 51 28.20 0.73 0.92
N THR A 52 29.09 -0.10 0.40
CA THR A 52 30.01 -0.95 1.16
C THR A 52 31.46 -0.66 0.78
N ASP A 53 32.42 -1.17 1.54
CA ASP A 53 33.86 -1.09 1.21
C ASP A 53 34.21 -1.78 -0.13
N ARG A 54 33.33 -2.67 -0.62
CA ARG A 54 33.49 -3.39 -1.89
C ARG A 54 32.74 -2.74 -3.06
N GLY A 55 32.06 -1.61 -2.82
CA GLY A 55 31.28 -0.89 -3.83
C GLY A 55 29.79 -0.78 -3.50
N VAL A 56 28.99 -0.45 -4.52
CA VAL A 56 27.53 -0.32 -4.40
C VAL A 56 26.86 -1.68 -4.56
N GLU A 57 26.09 -2.08 -3.56
CA GLU A 57 25.29 -3.29 -3.55
C GLU A 57 23.82 -2.95 -3.83
N ILE A 58 23.23 -3.59 -4.83
CA ILE A 58 21.81 -3.44 -5.14
C ILE A 58 21.02 -4.37 -4.23
N ASN A 59 20.15 -3.79 -3.41
CA ASN A 59 19.28 -4.56 -2.53
C ASN A 59 18.06 -5.08 -3.32
N PRO A 60 17.74 -6.38 -3.25
CA PRO A 60 16.51 -6.89 -3.84
C PRO A 60 15.30 -6.28 -3.12
N PRO A 61 14.16 -6.14 -3.81
CA PRO A 61 12.95 -5.64 -3.18
C PRO A 61 12.44 -6.62 -2.11
N ILE A 62 11.75 -6.07 -1.11
CA ILE A 62 11.12 -6.87 -0.05
C ILE A 62 9.63 -7.00 -0.32
N THR A 63 9.13 -8.23 -0.35
CA THR A 63 7.69 -8.52 -0.42
C THR A 63 7.10 -8.65 0.97
N ILE A 64 6.04 -7.89 1.27
CA ILE A 64 5.29 -7.93 2.52
C ILE A 64 3.81 -8.24 2.27
N TYR A 65 3.11 -8.77 3.26
CA TYR A 65 1.66 -8.97 3.21
C TYR A 65 0.93 -7.62 3.17
N ASP A 66 -0.08 -7.48 2.31
CA ASP A 66 -0.77 -6.20 2.10
C ASP A 66 -2.28 -6.28 2.41
N THR A 67 -2.69 -5.67 3.52
CA THR A 67 -4.09 -5.58 3.97
C THR A 67 -4.80 -4.31 3.50
N SER A 68 -4.20 -3.48 2.63
CA SER A 68 -4.75 -2.15 2.30
C SER A 68 -6.03 -2.17 1.48
N GLY A 69 -6.42 -3.31 0.90
CA GLY A 69 -7.54 -3.39 -0.03
C GLY A 69 -7.25 -2.74 -1.40
N PRO A 70 -8.28 -2.61 -2.26
CA PRO A 70 -8.22 -1.96 -3.58
C PRO A 70 -7.93 -0.46 -3.53
#